data_AF-A0AAP0H4U5-F1
#
_entry.id   AF-A0AAP0H4U5-F1
#
_cell.length_a   1.000
_cell.length_b   1.000
_cell.length_c   1.000
_cell.angle_alpha   90.00
_cell.angle_beta   90.00
_cell.angle_gamma   90.00
#
_symmetry.space_group_name_H-M   'P 1'
#
loop_
_entity.id
_entity.type
_entity.pdbx_description
1 polymer ?
#
loop_
_entity_poly.entity_id
_entity_poly.type
_entity_poly.pdbx_seq_one_letter_code
_entity_poly.pdbx_strand_id
1 'polypeptide(L)'
;MDQVSPGEEPRKTELLLGLRSLGLTMRRAQKGRIATRIALTRRHISVESTLYPITIRILQPPIPSVETHNLIMAASLPLSSSSSTTICSSIFNQIPNSIQPFIHPINFSSKSQQHRVCLGLRSGSSCRSTPIRAVISEVPNQNQKYAKIGAGSTGPISSAQLLESVEFAAKTGAEVVMEAVNKPRNISYKGLTDLVTDTDKMSEAAILSVVRKNFPDHLILGEEGGVIGDSSSDYLWCIDPLDGTTNFAHGYPSFAVSVGVLFRGKPAAAAVVEFVGGAMCWNTRTFSAVAGGGAFCNGQKIHVSQTDNVERALLVTGFGYEHDDPWATNMTLFKEFTDISRGVRRLGAAAVDMCHVALGIVEAYWEYRLKPWDMAAGVLIVEEAGGAVSRMDGGKFTVFDRSLLVSNGVLHSKLLERIGPATEELKGKGIDFSLWYKPDDYNTEL
;
A
#
# COMPACT_ATOMS: atom_id res chain seq x y z
N MET A 1 -68.96 -9.44 -17.62
CA MET A 1 -69.36 -9.02 -18.97
C MET A 1 -68.60 -7.76 -19.28
N ASP A 2 -67.63 -7.67 -20.19
CA ASP A 2 -66.99 -8.66 -21.07
C ASP A 2 -65.70 -8.04 -21.67
N GLN A 3 -64.67 -8.89 -21.83
CA GLN A 3 -63.69 -9.00 -22.95
C GLN A 3 -62.89 -7.73 -23.37
N VAL A 4 -61.56 -7.61 -23.23
CA VAL A 4 -60.40 -8.35 -23.79
C VAL A 4 -60.29 -8.33 -25.33
N SER A 5 -59.30 -7.60 -25.90
CA SER A 5 -58.17 -8.18 -26.67
C SER A 5 -57.20 -7.12 -27.27
N PRO A 6 -55.92 -7.48 -27.54
CA PRO A 6 -54.79 -6.55 -27.79
C PRO A 6 -54.15 -6.67 -29.20
N GLY A 7 -53.30 -5.70 -29.57
CA GLY A 7 -52.36 -5.73 -30.72
C GLY A 7 -51.49 -4.45 -30.70
N GLU A 8 -50.21 -4.39 -31.07
CA GLU A 8 -49.26 -5.29 -31.71
C GLU A 8 -47.83 -4.92 -31.24
N GLU A 9 -46.96 -5.93 -31.07
CA GLU A 9 -45.50 -5.77 -30.96
C GLU A 9 -44.87 -5.58 -32.35
N PRO A 10 -43.86 -4.72 -32.54
CA PRO A 10 -43.00 -4.77 -33.72
C PRO A 10 -41.87 -5.80 -33.52
N ARG A 11 -41.81 -6.71 -34.49
CA ARG A 11 -40.90 -7.85 -34.62
C ARG A 11 -39.44 -7.39 -34.80
N LYS A 12 -38.55 -7.97 -33.98
CA LYS A 12 -37.14 -8.18 -34.30
C LYS A 12 -37.05 -9.15 -35.49
N THR A 13 -36.48 -8.77 -36.63
CA THR A 13 -35.59 -9.62 -37.47
C THR A 13 -34.91 -8.76 -38.55
N GLU A 14 -33.68 -9.17 -38.91
CA GLU A 14 -32.78 -8.73 -40.00
C GLU A 14 -31.78 -7.63 -39.62
N LEU A 15 -30.45 -7.78 -39.78
CA LEU A 15 -29.70 -8.74 -40.59
C LEU A 15 -28.28 -8.91 -40.01
N LEU A 16 -27.96 -10.17 -39.68
CA LEU A 16 -26.60 -10.66 -39.49
C LEU A 16 -25.84 -10.59 -40.82
N LEU A 17 -24.72 -9.87 -40.85
CA LEU A 17 -23.61 -10.13 -41.75
C LEU A 17 -22.32 -10.13 -40.93
N GLY A 18 -21.69 -11.30 -40.83
CA GLY A 18 -20.32 -11.43 -40.31
C GLY A 18 -20.16 -12.46 -39.20
N LEU A 19 -20.26 -13.75 -39.55
CA LEU A 19 -19.22 -14.77 -39.28
C LEU A 19 -19.84 -16.18 -39.36
N ARG A 20 -19.67 -16.78 -40.53
CA ARG A 20 -19.70 -18.24 -40.71
C ARG A 20 -18.37 -18.79 -40.21
N SER A 21 -18.37 -19.53 -39.11
CA SER A 21 -17.67 -20.83 -39.02
C SER A 21 -18.11 -21.53 -37.73
N LEU A 22 -18.11 -22.87 -37.75
CA LEU A 22 -18.60 -23.81 -36.73
C LEU A 22 -20.09 -24.14 -36.87
N GLY A 23 -20.36 -25.07 -37.79
CA GLY A 23 -21.63 -25.77 -37.88
C GLY A 23 -21.89 -26.56 -36.60
N LEU A 24 -22.99 -26.23 -35.92
CA LEU A 24 -23.61 -27.03 -34.87
C LEU A 24 -25.12 -26.80 -34.95
N THR A 25 -25.84 -27.85 -35.35
CA THR A 25 -27.30 -27.88 -35.46
C THR A 25 -27.92 -28.09 -34.08
N MET A 26 -28.72 -27.14 -33.59
CA MET A 26 -29.48 -27.29 -32.34
C MET A 26 -30.73 -28.15 -32.56
N ARG A 27 -30.82 -29.31 -31.88
CA ARG A 27 -32.08 -30.05 -31.70
C ARG A 27 -32.63 -29.79 -30.30
N ARG A 28 -33.90 -29.38 -30.23
CA ARG A 28 -34.74 -29.33 -29.02
C ARG A 28 -34.90 -30.74 -28.44
N ALA A 29 -34.71 -30.91 -27.13
CA ALA A 29 -35.13 -32.10 -26.39
C ALA A 29 -35.99 -31.72 -25.17
N GLN A 30 -37.13 -32.39 -25.08
CA GLN A 30 -38.15 -32.33 -24.03
C GLN A 30 -37.71 -33.04 -22.74
N LYS A 31 -38.30 -32.58 -21.62
CA LYS A 31 -38.42 -33.17 -20.26
C LYS A 31 -37.91 -34.61 -20.04
N GLY A 32 -37.08 -34.79 -19.00
CA GLY A 32 -36.90 -36.07 -18.31
C GLY A 32 -35.69 -36.08 -17.37
N ARG A 33 -35.89 -36.46 -16.11
CA ARG A 33 -34.84 -36.67 -15.09
C ARG A 33 -33.87 -37.76 -15.54
N ILE A 34 -32.58 -37.61 -15.23
CA ILE A 34 -31.68 -38.56 -14.51
C ILE A 34 -30.22 -38.15 -14.74
N ALA A 35 -29.44 -38.22 -13.65
CA ALA A 35 -28.03 -37.91 -13.56
C ALA A 35 -27.16 -38.73 -14.53
N THR A 36 -26.13 -38.13 -15.13
CA THR A 36 -24.99 -38.89 -15.68
C THR A 36 -23.70 -38.08 -15.64
N ARG A 37 -22.69 -38.69 -15.01
CA ARG A 37 -21.24 -38.41 -15.08
C ARG A 37 -20.80 -37.99 -16.49
N ILE A 38 -19.97 -36.96 -16.60
CA ILE A 38 -19.22 -36.66 -17.83
C ILE A 38 -17.75 -37.02 -17.60
N ALA A 39 -17.29 -37.99 -18.38
CA ALA A 39 -15.90 -38.38 -18.54
C ALA A 39 -15.18 -37.36 -19.43
N LEU A 40 -13.99 -36.92 -19.00
CA LEU A 40 -13.07 -36.09 -19.79
C LEU A 40 -12.19 -36.99 -20.65
N THR A 41 -12.41 -37.00 -21.97
CA THR A 41 -11.49 -37.56 -22.95
C THR A 41 -10.39 -36.55 -23.28
N ARG A 42 -9.14 -36.91 -22.97
CA ARG A 42 -7.92 -36.16 -23.34
C ARG A 42 -7.73 -36.19 -24.86
N ARG A 43 -7.55 -35.03 -25.49
CA ARG A 43 -6.90 -34.92 -26.80
C ARG A 43 -5.40 -34.70 -26.59
N HIS A 44 -4.60 -35.56 -27.21
CA HIS A 44 -3.16 -35.43 -27.33
C HIS A 44 -2.78 -34.20 -28.17
N ILE A 45 -1.92 -33.35 -27.62
CA ILE A 45 -1.05 -32.46 -28.40
C ILE A 45 0.37 -32.90 -28.06
N SER A 46 1.09 -33.38 -29.07
CA SER A 46 2.49 -33.78 -28.98
C SER A 46 3.36 -32.53 -29.06
N VAL A 47 4.24 -32.34 -28.07
CA VAL A 47 5.37 -31.42 -28.14
C VAL A 47 6.62 -32.26 -27.91
N GLU A 48 7.49 -32.33 -28.91
CA GLU A 48 8.82 -32.93 -28.79
C GLU A 48 9.65 -32.11 -27.78
N SER A 49 10.24 -32.78 -26.80
CA SER A 49 11.28 -32.21 -25.95
C SER A 49 12.45 -33.18 -25.85
N THR A 50 13.63 -32.67 -26.15
CA THR A 50 14.93 -33.31 -25.98
C THR A 50 15.22 -33.50 -24.49
N LEU A 51 15.41 -34.75 -24.07
CA LEU A 51 15.73 -35.16 -22.70
C LEU A 51 17.23 -34.99 -22.40
N TYR A 52 17.57 -34.29 -21.32
CA TYR A 52 18.79 -34.51 -20.53
C TYR A 52 18.38 -35.17 -19.20
N PRO A 53 19.11 -36.17 -18.67
CA PRO A 53 18.76 -36.79 -17.39
C PRO A 53 19.20 -35.92 -16.21
N ILE A 54 18.25 -35.52 -15.36
CA ILE A 54 18.50 -34.96 -14.03
C ILE A 54 18.32 -36.08 -13.00
N THR A 55 19.37 -36.38 -12.25
CA THR A 55 19.30 -37.30 -11.10
C THR A 55 18.80 -36.55 -9.87
N ILE A 56 17.60 -36.88 -9.38
CA ILE A 56 17.06 -36.36 -8.12
C ILE A 56 17.44 -37.33 -6.98
N ARG A 57 18.29 -36.88 -6.04
CA ARG A 57 18.46 -37.55 -4.74
C ARG A 57 17.41 -37.03 -3.77
N ILE A 58 16.55 -37.91 -3.27
CA ILE A 58 15.63 -37.63 -2.18
C ILE A 58 16.40 -37.85 -0.86
N LEU A 59 16.60 -36.79 -0.07
CA LEU A 59 17.08 -36.89 1.30
C LEU A 59 15.86 -36.91 2.23
N GLN A 60 15.73 -37.97 3.03
CA GLN A 60 14.71 -38.07 4.08
C GLN A 60 15.13 -37.24 5.31
N PRO A 61 14.18 -36.58 6.01
CA PRO A 61 14.45 -35.95 7.30
C PRO A 61 14.44 -36.99 8.45
N PRO A 62 15.16 -36.73 9.57
CA PRO A 62 15.17 -37.63 10.72
C PRO A 62 13.87 -37.54 11.52
N ILE A 63 13.43 -38.69 12.02
CA ILE A 63 12.26 -38.89 12.90
C ILE A 63 12.65 -38.57 14.34
N PRO A 64 11.86 -37.80 15.12
CA PRO A 64 11.94 -37.83 16.57
C PRO A 64 10.98 -38.86 17.16
N SER A 65 11.52 -39.76 17.98
CA SER A 65 10.78 -40.70 18.83
C SER A 65 10.11 -39.97 19.99
N VAL A 66 8.80 -40.13 20.16
CA VAL A 66 8.09 -39.76 21.39
C VAL A 66 7.34 -40.99 21.89
N GLU A 67 7.67 -41.39 23.11
CA GLU A 67 7.03 -42.47 23.87
C GLU A 67 5.58 -42.11 24.23
N THR A 68 4.67 -43.04 23.96
CA THR A 68 3.28 -43.04 24.40
C THR A 68 3.18 -43.33 25.89
N HIS A 69 2.41 -42.53 26.63
CA HIS A 69 1.67 -42.99 27.80
C HIS A 69 0.19 -42.58 27.67
N ASN A 70 -0.67 -43.60 27.72
CA ASN A 70 -2.12 -43.52 27.76
C ASN A 70 -2.62 -42.83 29.04
N LEU A 71 -3.73 -42.10 28.97
CA LEU A 71 -4.86 -42.29 29.91
C LEU A 71 -6.13 -41.58 29.42
N ILE A 72 -7.25 -42.18 29.83
CA ILE A 72 -8.60 -42.12 29.28
C ILE A 72 -9.47 -41.09 30.04
N MET A 73 -10.42 -40.49 29.30
CA MET A 73 -11.71 -39.86 29.67
C MET A 73 -12.16 -39.85 31.15
N ALA A 74 -12.70 -38.71 31.62
CA ALA A 74 -14.16 -38.46 31.79
C ALA A 74 -14.46 -37.27 32.72
N ALA A 75 -15.58 -36.59 32.44
CA ALA A 75 -16.11 -35.39 33.10
C ALA A 75 -16.85 -35.65 34.43
N SER A 76 -16.96 -34.62 35.29
CA SER A 76 -18.12 -34.30 36.16
C SER A 76 -17.93 -32.96 36.92
N LEU A 77 -18.95 -32.09 36.88
CA LEU A 77 -19.23 -30.92 37.76
C LEU A 77 -19.90 -31.39 39.09
N PRO A 78 -20.39 -30.56 40.06
CA PRO A 78 -20.29 -29.10 40.35
C PRO A 78 -20.04 -28.76 41.87
N LEU A 79 -20.26 -27.48 42.26
CA LEU A 79 -20.50 -26.87 43.61
C LEU A 79 -19.27 -26.15 44.22
N SER A 80 -19.31 -24.99 44.87
CA SER A 80 -20.34 -24.02 45.30
C SER A 80 -19.64 -22.83 46.01
N SER A 81 -20.25 -21.61 46.04
CA SER A 81 -20.16 -20.53 47.07
C SER A 81 -18.78 -19.97 47.49
N SER A 82 -18.52 -18.71 47.87
CA SER A 82 -19.25 -17.47 48.14
C SER A 82 -18.23 -16.36 48.51
N SER A 83 -18.61 -15.09 48.30
CA SER A 83 -18.34 -13.90 49.16
C SER A 83 -16.92 -13.38 49.48
N SER A 84 -16.68 -12.13 49.02
CA SER A 84 -16.38 -10.91 49.82
C SER A 84 -14.95 -10.57 50.33
N THR A 85 -14.40 -9.47 49.78
CA THR A 85 -14.07 -8.19 50.46
C THR A 85 -12.96 -8.13 51.55
N THR A 86 -11.81 -7.54 51.17
CA THR A 86 -11.17 -6.35 51.81
C THR A 86 -10.19 -6.46 53.01
N ILE A 87 -9.00 -5.88 52.77
CA ILE A 87 -8.03 -5.17 53.66
C ILE A 87 -7.45 -5.90 54.87
N CYS A 88 -6.12 -6.04 54.89
CA CYS A 88 -5.31 -5.48 55.99
C CYS A 88 -3.83 -5.31 55.60
N SER A 89 -3.25 -4.29 56.20
CA SER A 89 -1.99 -3.61 55.89
C SER A 89 -0.82 -4.04 56.79
N SER A 90 0.38 -3.77 56.29
CA SER A 90 1.61 -3.39 57.04
C SER A 90 2.38 -4.56 57.69
N ILE A 91 3.72 -4.69 57.61
CA ILE A 91 4.77 -3.78 58.11
C ILE A 91 6.17 -4.35 57.73
N PHE A 92 7.12 -3.46 57.37
CA PHE A 92 8.60 -3.54 57.49
C PHE A 92 9.36 -4.63 56.68
N ASN A 93 10.58 -4.46 56.14
CA ASN A 93 11.72 -3.65 56.56
C ASN A 93 12.79 -3.60 55.44
N GLN A 94 13.52 -2.47 55.39
CA GLN A 94 14.96 -2.31 55.07
C GLN A 94 15.57 -2.82 53.73
N ILE A 95 16.03 -1.82 52.95
CA ILE A 95 17.05 -1.89 51.89
C ILE A 95 18.45 -1.82 52.53
N PRO A 96 19.45 -2.57 52.04
CA PRO A 96 20.64 -1.87 51.50
C PRO A 96 21.32 -2.52 50.26
N ASN A 97 21.76 -1.62 49.36
CA ASN A 97 23.02 -1.56 48.60
C ASN A 97 23.52 -2.72 47.71
N SER A 98 23.50 -2.44 46.40
CA SER A 98 24.58 -2.55 45.39
C SER A 98 25.61 -3.70 45.44
N ILE A 99 25.62 -4.56 44.40
CA ILE A 99 26.81 -5.33 43.94
C ILE A 99 26.80 -5.52 42.40
N GLN A 100 28.00 -5.40 41.81
CA GLN A 100 28.41 -5.54 40.40
C GLN A 100 28.36 -6.98 39.81
N PRO A 101 28.49 -7.17 38.47
CA PRO A 101 28.31 -8.47 37.83
C PRO A 101 29.56 -9.38 37.85
N PHE A 102 29.34 -10.69 38.01
CA PHE A 102 30.35 -11.76 37.96
C PHE A 102 30.44 -12.42 36.58
N ILE A 103 31.68 -12.60 36.10
CA ILE A 103 32.08 -13.43 34.96
C ILE A 103 32.49 -14.81 35.49
N HIS A 104 32.11 -15.90 34.81
CA HIS A 104 32.64 -17.24 35.03
C HIS A 104 33.28 -17.81 33.75
N PRO A 105 34.51 -18.37 33.82
CA PRO A 105 35.11 -19.18 32.75
C PRO A 105 34.99 -20.68 33.07
N ILE A 106 34.98 -21.53 32.04
CA ILE A 106 35.17 -22.99 32.18
C ILE A 106 36.22 -23.46 31.17
N ASN A 107 37.22 -24.17 31.68
CA ASN A 107 38.33 -24.83 30.99
C ASN A 107 38.06 -26.34 30.81
N PHE A 108 38.86 -26.99 29.94
CA PHE A 108 39.33 -28.40 29.86
C PHE A 108 39.29 -28.88 28.38
N SER A 109 40.24 -29.62 27.80
CA SER A 109 41.51 -30.19 28.25
C SER A 109 42.42 -30.48 27.04
N SER A 110 43.71 -30.69 27.33
CA SER A 110 44.84 -30.96 26.45
C SER A 110 44.81 -32.27 25.65
N LYS A 111 45.39 -32.27 24.45
CA LYS A 111 46.37 -33.29 23.99
C LYS A 111 47.28 -32.71 22.90
N SER A 112 48.56 -33.03 23.03
CA SER A 112 49.74 -32.47 22.37
C SER A 112 50.28 -33.33 21.22
N GLN A 113 51.23 -32.74 20.46
CA GLN A 113 52.21 -33.32 19.50
C GLN A 113 51.69 -33.48 18.05
N GLN A 114 52.40 -33.12 16.96
CA GLN A 114 53.82 -32.82 16.75
C GLN A 114 54.06 -32.18 15.35
N HIS A 115 55.15 -31.41 15.23
CA HIS A 115 56.03 -31.13 14.07
C HIS A 115 55.66 -30.18 12.88
N ARG A 116 56.49 -29.11 12.79
CA ARG A 116 57.15 -28.41 11.65
C ARG A 116 56.54 -28.61 10.25
N VAL A 117 56.37 -27.57 9.43
CA VAL A 117 57.46 -26.95 8.63
C VAL A 117 57.09 -25.51 8.21
N CYS A 118 58.09 -24.64 8.20
CA CYS A 118 58.06 -23.29 7.67
C CYS A 118 58.39 -23.32 6.16
N LEU A 119 57.58 -22.70 5.30
CA LEU A 119 57.94 -22.35 3.93
C LEU A 119 57.25 -21.04 3.55
N GLY A 120 58.07 -20.07 3.14
CA GLY A 120 57.68 -18.69 2.91
C GLY A 120 57.08 -18.41 1.52
N LEU A 121 56.36 -17.28 1.50
CA LEU A 121 56.23 -16.26 0.45
C LEU A 121 55.85 -16.70 -0.98
N ARG A 122 54.68 -16.25 -1.45
CA ARG A 122 54.55 -15.14 -2.42
C ARG A 122 53.09 -14.71 -2.71
N SER A 123 52.86 -13.40 -2.50
CA SER A 123 52.06 -12.41 -3.26
C SER A 123 50.64 -12.69 -3.79
N GLY A 124 49.74 -11.73 -3.47
CA GLY A 124 48.48 -11.41 -4.16
C GLY A 124 47.27 -11.81 -3.32
N SER A 125 46.31 -10.96 -2.94
CA SER A 125 45.88 -9.65 -3.42
C SER A 125 45.19 -8.90 -2.26
N SER A 126 45.37 -7.58 -2.21
CA SER A 126 44.65 -6.68 -1.32
C SER A 126 43.20 -6.57 -1.77
N CYS A 127 42.26 -7.17 -1.03
CA CYS A 127 40.85 -6.82 -1.13
C CYS A 127 40.64 -5.46 -0.45
N ARG A 128 40.62 -4.38 -1.23
CA ARG A 128 40.09 -3.09 -0.79
C ARG A 128 38.57 -3.22 -0.70
N SER A 129 38.03 -3.13 0.51
CA SER A 129 36.64 -2.83 0.74
C SER A 129 36.40 -1.35 0.39
N THR A 130 35.79 -1.10 -0.78
CA THR A 130 35.21 0.22 -1.08
C THR A 130 33.83 0.29 -0.44
N PRO A 131 33.56 1.20 0.50
CA PRO A 131 32.18 1.48 0.87
C PRO A 131 31.51 2.19 -0.30
N ILE A 132 30.36 1.68 -0.74
CA ILE A 132 29.46 2.41 -1.65
C ILE A 132 28.92 3.58 -0.84
N ARG A 133 29.63 4.70 -0.88
CA ARG A 133 29.15 5.99 -0.40
C ARG A 133 28.15 6.47 -1.44
N ALA A 134 26.85 6.41 -1.12
CA ALA A 134 25.83 7.08 -1.90
C ALA A 134 26.25 8.54 -2.06
N VAL A 135 26.52 8.94 -3.30
CA VAL A 135 26.86 10.33 -3.63
C VAL A 135 25.57 11.11 -3.47
N ILE A 136 25.45 11.85 -2.36
CA ILE A 136 24.47 12.91 -2.20
C ILE A 136 24.91 14.01 -3.16
N SER A 137 24.36 14.01 -4.37
CA SER A 137 24.45 15.16 -5.24
C SER A 137 23.27 16.08 -4.93
N GLU A 138 23.53 17.20 -4.27
CA GLU A 138 22.64 18.35 -4.32
C GLU A 138 22.66 18.87 -5.77
N VAL A 139 21.79 18.33 -6.62
CA VAL A 139 21.53 18.91 -7.93
C VAL A 139 20.36 19.85 -7.75
N PRO A 140 20.56 21.18 -7.82
CA PRO A 140 19.45 22.11 -7.85
C PRO A 140 18.64 21.84 -9.13
N ASN A 141 17.36 21.55 -8.96
CA ASN A 141 16.40 21.27 -10.03
C ASN A 141 16.18 22.56 -10.87
N GLN A 142 17.09 22.83 -11.81
CA GLN A 142 17.14 24.10 -12.56
C GLN A 142 16.09 24.22 -13.68
N ASN A 143 15.16 23.27 -13.83
CA ASN A 143 14.05 23.38 -14.78
C ASN A 143 12.78 22.79 -14.17
N GLN A 144 12.19 23.47 -13.18
CA GLN A 144 10.90 23.06 -12.62
C GLN A 144 9.78 23.33 -13.65
N LYS A 145 9.60 22.38 -14.58
CA LYS A 145 8.64 22.44 -15.69
C LYS A 145 7.17 22.33 -15.22
N TYR A 146 6.94 21.82 -14.00
CA TYR A 146 5.61 21.59 -13.43
C TYR A 146 5.37 22.51 -12.23
N ALA A 147 4.11 22.95 -12.06
CA ALA A 147 3.75 23.85 -10.97
C ALA A 147 3.96 23.17 -9.61
N LYS A 148 4.45 23.94 -8.63
CA LYS A 148 4.48 23.49 -7.24
C LYS A 148 3.05 23.30 -6.73
N ILE A 149 2.82 22.17 -6.08
CA ILE A 149 1.56 21.83 -5.44
C ILE A 149 1.58 22.17 -3.95
N GLY A 150 2.74 22.13 -3.29
CA GLY A 150 2.91 22.47 -1.89
C GLY A 150 2.52 23.91 -1.60
N ALA A 151 2.05 24.15 -0.38
CA ALA A 151 1.68 25.48 0.08
C ALA A 151 2.92 26.41 0.10
N GLY A 152 2.75 27.67 -0.29
CA GLY A 152 3.83 28.65 -0.23
C GLY A 152 4.27 29.00 1.20
N SER A 153 3.42 28.69 2.18
CA SER A 153 3.69 28.79 3.62
C SER A 153 2.80 27.79 4.38
N THR A 154 3.14 27.49 5.62
CA THR A 154 2.28 26.71 6.52
C THR A 154 1.23 27.54 7.25
N GLY A 155 1.04 28.81 6.86
CA GLY A 155 0.13 29.75 7.50
C GLY A 155 0.62 30.21 8.88
N PRO A 156 -0.29 30.53 9.83
CA PRO A 156 0.07 30.95 11.18
C PRO A 156 0.74 29.83 12.01
N ILE A 157 0.51 28.56 11.68
CA ILE A 157 1.13 27.43 12.38
C ILE A 157 2.51 27.17 11.79
N SER A 158 3.51 27.03 12.68
CA SER A 158 4.89 26.78 12.25
C SER A 158 5.04 25.42 11.55
N SER A 159 5.97 25.35 10.59
CA SER A 159 6.28 24.11 9.85
C SER A 159 6.68 22.97 10.78
N ALA A 160 7.45 23.25 11.83
CA ALA A 160 7.84 22.25 12.83
C ALA A 160 6.63 21.68 13.58
N GLN A 161 5.70 22.55 14.02
CA GLN A 161 4.51 22.12 14.74
C GLN A 161 3.56 21.30 13.86
N LEU A 162 3.34 21.71 12.60
CA LEU A 162 2.52 20.92 11.68
C LEU A 162 3.14 19.55 11.39
N LEU A 163 4.45 19.52 11.12
CA LEU A 163 5.18 18.27 10.86
C LEU A 163 5.10 17.30 12.05
N GLU A 164 5.35 17.80 13.27
CA GLU A 164 5.21 17.00 14.49
C GLU A 164 3.78 16.47 14.65
N SER A 165 2.79 17.30 14.35
CA SER A 165 1.38 16.94 14.49
C SER A 165 0.93 15.86 13.50
N VAL A 166 1.30 15.98 12.22
CA VAL A 166 0.95 14.95 11.21
C VAL A 166 1.67 13.64 11.50
N GLU A 167 2.94 13.69 11.91
CA GLU A 167 3.69 12.48 12.27
C GLU A 167 3.10 11.79 13.49
N PHE A 168 2.77 12.56 14.54
CA PHE A 168 2.19 12.00 15.75
C PHE A 168 0.81 11.39 15.46
N ALA A 169 -0.05 12.09 14.72
CA ALA A 169 -1.37 11.59 14.34
C ALA A 169 -1.26 10.29 13.52
N ALA A 170 -0.41 10.25 12.49
CA ALA A 170 -0.22 9.06 11.66
C ALA A 170 0.36 7.88 12.44
N LYS A 171 1.33 8.11 13.34
CA LYS A 171 1.89 7.07 14.22
C LYS A 171 0.84 6.51 15.18
N THR A 172 -0.02 7.36 15.75
CA THR A 172 -1.13 6.93 16.62
C THR A 172 -2.13 6.06 15.88
N GLY A 173 -2.53 6.41 14.65
CA GLY A 173 -3.36 5.52 13.82
C GLY A 173 -2.65 4.20 13.50
N ALA A 174 -1.35 4.26 13.17
CA ALA A 174 -0.57 3.07 12.84
C ALA A 174 -0.38 2.11 14.03
N GLU A 175 -0.36 2.59 15.27
CA GLU A 175 -0.35 1.75 16.47
C GLU A 175 -1.60 0.85 16.51
N VAL A 176 -2.77 1.40 16.20
CA VAL A 176 -4.03 0.64 16.12
C VAL A 176 -3.95 -0.44 15.05
N VAL A 177 -3.48 -0.08 13.85
CA VAL A 177 -3.33 -1.03 12.74
C VAL A 177 -2.31 -2.13 13.10
N MET A 178 -1.19 -1.78 13.76
CA MET A 178 -0.17 -2.72 14.22
C MET A 178 -0.71 -3.74 15.23
N GLU A 179 -1.67 -3.37 16.07
CA GLU A 179 -2.32 -4.35 16.95
C GLU A 179 -3.19 -5.35 16.18
N ALA A 180 -3.65 -4.99 14.97
CA ALA A 180 -4.55 -5.80 14.17
C ALA A 180 -3.85 -6.67 13.11
N VAL A 181 -2.62 -6.35 12.69
CA VAL A 181 -1.95 -7.01 11.54
C VAL A 181 -1.85 -8.54 11.63
N ASN A 182 -1.73 -9.11 12.84
CA ASN A 182 -1.65 -10.57 13.06
C ASN A 182 -2.95 -11.18 13.63
N LYS A 183 -4.01 -10.40 13.83
CA LYS A 183 -5.28 -10.92 14.34
C LYS A 183 -5.98 -11.75 13.23
N PRO A 184 -6.71 -12.84 13.60
CA PRO A 184 -7.47 -13.64 12.66
C PRO A 184 -8.54 -12.80 11.93
N ARG A 185 -8.74 -13.07 10.64
CA ARG A 185 -9.69 -12.34 9.78
C ARG A 185 -10.73 -13.30 9.21
N ASN A 186 -12.00 -12.91 9.24
CA ASN A 186 -13.08 -13.63 8.54
C ASN A 186 -13.31 -13.03 7.15
N ILE A 187 -12.53 -13.47 6.16
CA ILE A 187 -12.69 -13.01 4.78
C ILE A 187 -13.92 -13.68 4.16
N SER A 188 -15.06 -12.98 4.13
CA SER A 188 -16.27 -13.46 3.45
C SER A 188 -16.44 -12.78 2.10
N TYR A 189 -16.94 -13.49 1.09
CA TYR A 189 -17.08 -13.00 -0.29
C TYR A 189 -18.18 -11.92 -0.47
N LYS A 190 -18.82 -11.47 0.62
CA LYS A 190 -19.90 -10.49 0.61
C LYS A 190 -19.82 -9.60 1.84
N GLY A 191 -19.09 -8.49 1.72
CA GLY A 191 -19.11 -7.40 2.68
C GLY A 191 -17.96 -7.45 3.67
N LEU A 192 -17.36 -6.27 3.83
CA LEU A 192 -16.59 -5.78 4.97
C LEU A 192 -16.35 -6.84 6.05
N THR A 193 -15.16 -7.44 5.96
CA THR A 193 -14.49 -8.12 7.07
C THR A 193 -14.63 -7.25 8.33
N ASP A 194 -15.37 -7.73 9.33
CA ASP A 194 -15.67 -7.00 10.58
C ASP A 194 -14.41 -6.36 11.17
N LEU A 195 -13.34 -7.16 11.31
CA LEU A 195 -12.05 -6.70 11.81
C LEU A 195 -11.41 -5.59 10.96
N VAL A 196 -11.54 -5.64 9.64
CA VAL A 196 -10.94 -4.63 8.77
C VAL A 196 -11.67 -3.32 8.98
N THR A 197 -12.99 -3.31 8.77
CA THR A 197 -13.88 -2.18 9.08
C THR A 197 -13.67 -1.58 10.46
N ASP A 198 -13.51 -2.42 11.48
CA ASP A 198 -13.26 -1.98 12.84
C ASP A 198 -11.87 -1.35 12.98
N THR A 199 -10.85 -1.93 12.33
CA THR A 199 -9.48 -1.39 12.32
C THR A 199 -9.44 -0.04 11.63
N ASP A 200 -10.05 0.10 10.45
CA ASP A 200 -10.18 1.37 9.71
C ASP A 200 -10.80 2.46 10.62
N LYS A 201 -11.97 2.17 11.22
CA LYS A 201 -12.69 3.11 12.10
C LYS A 201 -11.95 3.44 13.39
N MET A 202 -11.31 2.46 14.02
CA MET A 202 -10.55 2.67 15.25
C MET A 202 -9.28 3.48 14.97
N SER A 203 -8.59 3.23 13.85
CA SER A 203 -7.44 3.99 13.40
C SER A 203 -7.85 5.44 13.14
N GLU A 204 -8.94 5.68 12.38
CA GLU A 204 -9.44 7.03 12.13
C GLU A 204 -9.80 7.74 13.43
N ALA A 205 -10.55 7.11 14.33
CA ALA A 205 -10.92 7.71 15.61
C ALA A 205 -9.69 8.12 16.46
N ALA A 206 -8.62 7.32 16.44
CA ALA A 206 -7.38 7.62 17.14
C ALA A 206 -6.66 8.84 16.53
N ILE A 207 -6.57 8.91 15.20
CA ILE A 207 -6.02 10.06 14.47
C ILE A 207 -6.85 11.32 14.76
N LEU A 208 -8.18 11.23 14.66
CA LEU A 208 -9.11 12.33 14.93
C LEU A 208 -8.96 12.88 16.35
N SER A 209 -8.77 12.01 17.34
CA SER A 209 -8.54 12.42 18.73
C SER A 209 -7.28 13.29 18.86
N VAL A 210 -6.20 12.91 18.18
CA VAL A 210 -4.96 13.70 18.14
C VAL A 210 -5.19 15.05 17.46
N VAL A 211 -5.81 15.06 16.28
CA VAL A 211 -6.03 16.29 15.50
C VAL A 211 -6.92 17.26 16.29
N ARG A 212 -8.09 16.80 16.78
CA ARG A 212 -9.05 17.67 17.49
C ARG A 212 -8.55 18.19 18.83
N LYS A 213 -7.65 17.46 19.49
CA LYS A 213 -7.02 17.92 20.73
C LYS A 213 -6.09 19.10 20.49
N ASN A 214 -5.36 19.10 19.38
CA ASN A 214 -4.36 20.13 19.05
C ASN A 214 -4.96 21.27 18.21
N PHE A 215 -5.98 20.97 17.40
CA PHE A 215 -6.59 21.86 16.42
C PHE A 215 -8.12 21.68 16.41
N PRO A 216 -8.82 22.13 17.48
CA PRO A 216 -10.25 21.87 17.67
C PRO A 216 -11.16 22.53 16.62
N ASP A 217 -10.65 23.55 15.94
CA ASP A 217 -11.31 24.38 14.94
C ASP A 217 -10.93 24.04 13.49
N HIS A 218 -10.04 23.07 13.25
CA HIS A 218 -9.67 22.71 11.89
C HIS A 218 -10.73 21.83 11.21
N LEU A 219 -10.82 21.94 9.88
CA LEU A 219 -11.62 21.04 9.05
C LEU A 219 -10.90 19.71 8.84
N ILE A 220 -11.65 18.62 8.81
CA ILE A 220 -11.13 17.27 8.59
C ILE A 220 -11.99 16.58 7.54
N LEU A 221 -11.34 15.83 6.67
CA LEU A 221 -11.90 14.92 5.67
C LEU A 221 -11.25 13.54 5.86
N GLY A 222 -11.97 12.63 6.52
CA GLY A 222 -11.58 11.23 6.66
C GLY A 222 -12.31 10.33 5.65
N GLU A 223 -11.67 9.22 5.27
CA GLU A 223 -12.28 8.21 4.39
C GLU A 223 -13.57 7.61 5.00
N GLU A 224 -13.54 7.27 6.29
CA GLU A 224 -14.64 6.57 6.96
C GLU A 224 -15.68 7.55 7.52
N GLY A 225 -15.21 8.64 8.13
CA GLY A 225 -16.04 9.63 8.83
C GLY A 225 -16.54 10.78 7.97
N GLY A 226 -16.00 10.95 6.75
CA GLY A 226 -16.32 12.07 5.88
C GLY A 226 -15.82 13.41 6.42
N VAL A 227 -16.62 14.47 6.23
CA VAL A 227 -16.26 15.84 6.59
C VAL A 227 -16.74 16.19 7.98
N ILE A 228 -15.83 16.66 8.85
CA ILE A 228 -16.14 17.15 10.20
C ILE A 228 -15.28 18.38 10.54
N GLY A 229 -15.76 19.22 11.46
CA GLY A 229 -15.04 20.43 11.91
C GLY A 229 -15.64 21.72 11.34
N ASP A 230 -14.85 22.79 11.37
CA ASP A 230 -15.28 24.12 10.91
C ASP A 230 -14.92 24.32 9.43
N SER A 231 -15.93 24.50 8.58
CA SER A 231 -15.72 24.70 7.13
C SER A 231 -15.01 26.01 6.80
N SER A 232 -14.99 26.98 7.71
CA SER A 232 -14.30 28.26 7.56
C SER A 232 -12.80 28.21 7.88
N SER A 233 -12.29 27.09 8.40
CA SER A 233 -10.87 26.88 8.67
C SER A 233 -10.03 26.99 7.39
N ASP A 234 -8.90 27.68 7.46
CA ASP A 234 -7.89 27.69 6.38
C ASP A 234 -7.18 26.32 6.25
N TYR A 235 -7.29 25.45 7.26
CA TYR A 235 -6.68 24.12 7.28
C TYR A 235 -7.70 23.00 7.05
N LEU A 236 -7.31 22.03 6.21
CA LEU A 236 -8.05 20.79 5.96
C LEU A 236 -7.12 19.58 6.17
N TRP A 237 -7.44 18.74 7.16
CA TRP A 237 -6.77 17.45 7.36
C TRP A 237 -7.41 16.39 6.47
N CYS A 238 -6.63 15.72 5.64
CA CYS A 238 -7.06 14.58 4.83
C CYS A 238 -6.48 13.30 5.43
N ILE A 239 -7.34 12.38 5.82
CA ILE A 239 -6.97 11.18 6.59
C ILE A 239 -7.44 9.94 5.84
N ASP A 240 -6.49 9.08 5.51
CA ASP A 240 -6.75 7.69 5.13
C ASP A 240 -6.22 6.81 6.27
N PRO A 241 -7.11 6.20 7.06
CA PRO A 241 -6.74 5.44 8.24
C PRO A 241 -6.16 4.06 7.91
N LEU A 242 -6.31 3.57 6.67
CA LEU A 242 -5.78 2.29 6.20
C LEU A 242 -5.79 2.18 4.65
N ASP A 243 -4.84 2.86 4.01
CA ASP A 243 -4.61 2.75 2.57
C ASP A 243 -4.18 1.32 2.22
N GLY A 244 -4.86 0.68 1.28
CA GLY A 244 -4.61 -0.72 0.94
C GLY A 244 -5.34 -1.72 1.82
N THR A 245 -6.57 -1.41 2.24
CA THR A 245 -7.51 -2.26 3.00
C THR A 245 -7.55 -3.72 2.50
N THR A 246 -7.53 -3.94 1.17
CA THR A 246 -7.47 -5.28 0.57
C THR A 246 -6.16 -6.00 0.92
N ASN A 247 -5.03 -5.31 0.83
CA ASN A 247 -3.74 -5.89 1.18
C ASN A 247 -3.67 -6.21 2.68
N PHE A 248 -4.15 -5.31 3.53
CA PHE A 248 -4.28 -5.58 4.97
C PHE A 248 -5.15 -6.81 5.23
N ALA A 249 -6.30 -6.94 4.56
CA ALA A 249 -7.20 -8.09 4.71
C ALA A 249 -6.53 -9.42 4.35
N HIS A 250 -5.64 -9.41 3.36
CA HIS A 250 -4.90 -10.59 2.90
C HIS A 250 -3.53 -10.78 3.58
N GLY A 251 -3.12 -9.86 4.47
CA GLY A 251 -1.78 -9.87 5.07
C GLY A 251 -0.64 -9.61 4.06
N TYR A 252 -0.95 -8.99 2.93
CA TYR A 252 0.04 -8.60 1.92
C TYR A 252 0.78 -7.32 2.36
N PRO A 253 2.12 -7.27 2.34
CA PRO A 253 2.90 -6.18 2.94
C PRO A 253 2.99 -4.94 2.06
N SER A 254 1.85 -4.29 1.82
CA SER A 254 1.75 -2.99 1.15
C SER A 254 0.45 -2.32 1.59
N PHE A 255 0.50 -1.58 2.69
CA PHE A 255 -0.59 -0.74 3.19
C PHE A 255 0.00 0.30 4.14
N ALA A 256 -0.74 1.37 4.42
CA ALA A 256 -0.25 2.46 5.24
C ALA A 256 -1.37 3.17 6.00
N VAL A 257 -0.98 3.99 6.99
CA VAL A 257 -1.79 5.10 7.49
C VAL A 257 -1.27 6.37 6.83
N SER A 258 -2.14 7.20 6.27
CA SER A 258 -1.78 8.44 5.57
C SER A 258 -2.51 9.64 6.16
N VAL A 259 -1.75 10.66 6.56
CA VAL A 259 -2.25 11.91 7.13
C VAL A 259 -1.59 13.08 6.44
N GLY A 260 -2.39 13.86 5.70
CA GLY A 260 -1.98 15.12 5.09
C GLY A 260 -2.74 16.29 5.71
N VAL A 261 -2.11 17.46 5.79
CA VAL A 261 -2.81 18.71 6.10
C VAL A 261 -2.58 19.72 4.99
N LEU A 262 -3.68 20.29 4.49
CA LEU A 262 -3.69 21.36 3.52
C LEU A 262 -3.79 22.71 4.25
N PHE A 263 -3.11 23.72 3.74
CA PHE A 263 -3.36 25.12 4.05
C PHE A 263 -3.89 25.80 2.78
N ARG A 264 -5.12 26.31 2.85
CA ARG A 264 -5.87 26.90 1.74
C ARG A 264 -5.87 26.06 0.46
N GLY A 265 -6.16 24.77 0.60
CA GLY A 265 -6.25 23.83 -0.52
C GLY A 265 -4.91 23.32 -1.06
N LYS A 266 -3.77 23.71 -0.48
CA LYS A 266 -2.45 23.22 -0.88
C LYS A 266 -1.78 22.42 0.24
N PRO A 267 -1.12 21.29 -0.03
CA PRO A 267 -0.44 20.50 1.00
C PRO A 267 0.63 21.29 1.77
N ALA A 268 0.50 21.31 3.09
CA ALA A 268 1.38 22.05 4.00
C ALA A 268 2.29 21.12 4.80
N ALA A 269 1.77 19.99 5.31
CA ALA A 269 2.56 18.94 5.95
C ALA A 269 1.93 17.55 5.70
N ALA A 270 2.74 16.51 5.78
CA ALA A 270 2.35 15.14 5.47
C ALA A 270 3.13 14.11 6.28
N ALA A 271 2.46 13.02 6.64
CA ALA A 271 3.07 11.80 7.13
C ALA A 271 2.37 10.55 6.58
N VAL A 272 3.13 9.54 6.20
CA VAL A 272 2.65 8.22 5.79
C VAL A 272 3.42 7.16 6.57
N VAL A 273 2.72 6.29 7.29
CA VAL A 273 3.31 5.17 8.03
C VAL A 273 3.03 3.88 7.26
N GLU A 274 4.01 3.42 6.50
CA GLU A 274 3.96 2.19 5.71
C GLU A 274 4.26 0.96 6.58
N PHE A 275 3.49 -0.12 6.39
CA PHE A 275 3.74 -1.42 7.00
C PHE A 275 4.54 -2.34 6.07
N VAL A 276 5.62 -2.92 6.60
CA VAL A 276 6.57 -3.78 5.86
C VAL A 276 6.85 -5.09 6.60
N GLY A 277 7.51 -6.03 5.94
CA GLY A 277 7.98 -7.30 6.53
C GLY A 277 7.00 -8.47 6.35
N GLY A 278 5.69 -8.20 6.41
CA GLY A 278 4.65 -9.21 6.14
C GLY A 278 4.23 -10.00 7.39
N ALA A 279 3.36 -10.99 7.15
CA ALA A 279 2.77 -11.81 8.21
C ALA A 279 3.83 -12.33 9.19
N MET A 280 3.57 -12.15 10.49
CA MET A 280 4.45 -12.53 11.60
C MET A 280 5.78 -11.75 11.74
N CYS A 281 6.11 -10.81 10.85
CA CYS A 281 7.34 -10.02 10.89
C CYS A 281 7.11 -8.53 10.56
N TRP A 282 5.96 -8.01 10.95
CA TRP A 282 5.56 -6.64 10.68
C TRP A 282 6.48 -5.61 11.34
N ASN A 283 6.82 -4.57 10.59
CA ASN A 283 7.50 -3.36 11.03
C ASN A 283 6.93 -2.15 10.28
N THR A 284 7.32 -0.94 10.66
CA THR A 284 6.89 0.29 9.98
C THR A 284 8.04 1.12 9.43
N ARG A 285 7.74 1.92 8.42
CA ARG A 285 8.57 3.05 7.96
C ARG A 285 7.70 4.29 7.91
N THR A 286 8.18 5.40 8.48
CA THR A 286 7.48 6.68 8.45
C THR A 286 8.10 7.58 7.38
N PHE A 287 7.31 7.97 6.40
CA PHE A 287 7.63 9.03 5.47
C PHE A 287 7.01 10.34 5.96
N SER A 288 7.72 11.44 5.86
CA SER A 288 7.20 12.74 6.25
C SER A 288 7.76 13.88 5.41
N ALA A 289 7.00 14.95 5.29
CA ALA A 289 7.38 16.15 4.56
C ALA A 289 6.61 17.36 5.10
N VAL A 290 7.22 18.53 4.98
CA VAL A 290 6.58 19.83 5.20
C VAL A 290 6.95 20.74 4.03
N ALA A 291 6.04 21.60 3.61
CA ALA A 291 6.24 22.45 2.45
C ALA A 291 7.54 23.29 2.57
N GLY A 292 8.43 23.14 1.60
CA GLY A 292 9.76 23.76 1.56
C GLY A 292 10.81 23.12 2.49
N GLY A 293 10.47 22.07 3.24
CA GLY A 293 11.34 21.43 4.23
C GLY A 293 12.07 20.19 3.73
N GLY A 294 11.74 19.68 2.54
CA GLY A 294 12.22 18.39 2.03
C GLY A 294 11.43 17.19 2.57
N ALA A 295 11.67 16.03 1.95
CA ALA A 295 11.06 14.76 2.33
C ALA A 295 12.03 13.87 3.10
N PHE A 296 11.48 13.09 4.03
CA PHE A 296 12.24 12.20 4.92
C PHE A 296 11.59 10.81 5.02
N CYS A 297 12.41 9.79 5.24
CA CYS A 297 12.00 8.44 5.62
C CYS A 297 12.76 8.05 6.90
N ASN A 298 12.04 7.80 8.00
CA ASN A 298 12.61 7.55 9.32
C ASN A 298 13.65 8.62 9.74
N GLY A 299 13.36 9.89 9.45
CA GLY A 299 14.23 11.04 9.75
C GLY A 299 15.45 11.19 8.81
N GLN A 300 15.64 10.29 7.84
CA GLN A 300 16.68 10.42 6.82
C GLN A 300 16.11 11.12 5.59
N LYS A 301 16.80 12.13 5.07
CA LYS A 301 16.37 12.85 3.86
C LYS A 301 16.36 11.90 2.66
N ILE A 302 15.30 11.96 1.84
CA ILE A 302 15.12 11.12 0.65
C ILE A 302 15.00 11.98 -0.61
N HIS A 303 15.25 11.34 -1.75
CA HIS A 303 15.17 11.97 -3.06
C HIS A 303 14.65 10.97 -4.10
N VAL A 304 13.90 11.48 -5.07
CA VAL A 304 13.48 10.68 -6.23
C VAL A 304 14.69 10.20 -7.04
N SER A 305 14.48 9.15 -7.85
CA SER A 305 15.54 8.62 -8.71
C SER A 305 15.97 9.62 -9.79
N GLN A 306 17.16 9.41 -10.36
CA GLN A 306 17.65 10.21 -11.50
C GLN A 306 17.57 9.45 -12.83
N THR A 307 16.82 8.34 -12.87
CA THR A 307 16.61 7.55 -14.08
C THR A 307 15.92 8.41 -15.14
N ASP A 308 16.58 8.65 -16.26
CA ASP A 308 16.11 9.53 -17.33
C ASP A 308 15.53 8.77 -18.53
N ASN A 309 15.50 7.44 -18.45
CA ASN A 309 15.06 6.57 -19.52
C ASN A 309 14.02 5.54 -19.04
N VAL A 310 12.87 5.49 -19.72
CA VAL A 310 11.75 4.57 -19.44
C VAL A 310 12.20 3.11 -19.53
N GLU A 311 13.10 2.74 -20.43
CA GLU A 311 13.60 1.36 -20.57
C GLU A 311 14.37 0.86 -19.34
N ARG A 312 14.84 1.78 -18.49
CA ARG A 312 15.55 1.48 -17.23
C ARG A 312 14.65 1.64 -16.01
N ALA A 313 13.45 2.17 -16.18
CA ALA A 313 12.55 2.51 -15.10
C ALA A 313 11.79 1.29 -14.58
N LEU A 314 11.56 1.25 -13.27
CA LEU A 314 10.55 0.43 -12.63
C LEU A 314 9.37 1.35 -12.31
N LEU A 315 8.20 1.01 -12.82
CA LEU A 315 7.00 1.84 -12.67
C LEU A 315 5.99 1.16 -11.75
N VAL A 316 5.06 1.94 -11.22
CA VAL A 316 3.94 1.43 -10.43
C VAL A 316 2.64 2.09 -10.86
N THR A 317 1.51 1.42 -10.69
CA THR A 317 0.16 1.94 -10.98
C THR A 317 -0.86 1.25 -10.09
N GLY A 318 -2.05 1.82 -9.97
CA GLY A 318 -3.20 1.19 -9.34
C GLY A 318 -4.41 1.13 -10.25
N PHE A 319 -5.40 0.33 -9.88
CA PHE A 319 -6.60 0.10 -10.67
C PHE A 319 -7.82 0.27 -9.78
N GLY A 320 -8.78 1.09 -10.23
CA GLY A 320 -10.08 1.22 -9.60
C GLY A 320 -10.86 -0.09 -9.59
N TYR A 321 -11.79 -0.21 -8.65
CA TYR A 321 -12.65 -1.39 -8.48
C TYR A 321 -13.67 -1.55 -9.62
N GLU A 322 -14.07 -0.45 -10.25
CA GLU A 322 -14.97 -0.46 -11.40
C GLU A 322 -14.18 -0.82 -12.67
N HIS A 323 -14.58 -1.90 -13.35
CA HIS A 323 -13.95 -2.36 -14.59
C HIS A 323 -14.61 -1.72 -15.82
N ASP A 324 -14.55 -0.39 -15.88
CA ASP A 324 -15.13 0.45 -16.92
C ASP A 324 -14.06 1.05 -17.86
N ASP A 325 -14.40 2.11 -18.59
CA ASP A 325 -13.52 2.72 -19.61
C ASP A 325 -12.17 3.22 -19.03
N PRO A 326 -12.11 3.97 -17.91
CA PRO A 326 -10.86 4.27 -17.21
C PRO A 326 -10.02 3.04 -16.87
N TRP A 327 -10.65 1.97 -16.37
CA TRP A 327 -9.95 0.72 -16.06
C TRP A 327 -9.35 0.07 -17.30
N ALA A 328 -10.11 -0.01 -18.39
CA ALA A 328 -9.66 -0.59 -19.66
C ALA A 328 -8.51 0.23 -20.28
N THR A 329 -8.61 1.56 -20.19
CA THR A 329 -7.55 2.48 -20.61
C THR A 329 -6.29 2.27 -19.78
N ASN A 330 -6.45 2.15 -18.46
CA ASN A 330 -5.32 1.90 -17.58
C ASN A 330 -4.66 0.54 -17.82
N MET A 331 -5.43 -0.49 -18.17
CA MET A 331 -4.89 -1.80 -18.55
C MET A 331 -4.07 -1.74 -19.84
N THR A 332 -4.50 -0.90 -20.79
CA THR A 332 -3.73 -0.62 -22.01
C THR A 332 -2.41 0.05 -21.68
N LEU A 333 -2.43 1.12 -20.85
CA LEU A 333 -1.22 1.80 -20.39
C LEU A 333 -0.28 0.84 -19.63
N PHE A 334 -0.82 0.03 -18.72
CA PHE A 334 -0.06 -0.98 -17.99
C PHE A 334 0.68 -1.95 -18.92
N LYS A 335 -0.01 -2.45 -19.96
CA LYS A 335 0.60 -3.30 -20.99
C LYS A 335 1.71 -2.55 -21.71
N GLU A 336 1.42 -1.37 -22.25
CA GLU A 336 2.39 -0.59 -23.01
C GLU A 336 3.66 -0.28 -22.20
N PHE A 337 3.50 0.17 -20.96
CA PHE A 337 4.63 0.45 -20.09
C PHE A 337 5.39 -0.80 -19.67
N THR A 338 4.72 -1.95 -19.55
CA THR A 338 5.41 -3.22 -19.32
C THR A 338 6.26 -3.63 -20.52
N ASP A 339 5.81 -3.35 -21.74
CA ASP A 339 6.54 -3.66 -22.97
C ASP A 339 7.84 -2.83 -23.13
N ILE A 340 7.90 -1.63 -22.55
CA ILE A 340 9.01 -0.68 -22.78
C ILE A 340 9.85 -0.34 -21.54
N SER A 341 9.55 -0.87 -20.36
CA SER A 341 10.28 -0.57 -19.11
C SER A 341 10.86 -1.83 -18.47
N ARG A 342 11.42 -1.73 -17.25
CA ARG A 342 11.79 -2.92 -16.44
C ARG A 342 10.59 -3.60 -15.77
N GLY A 343 9.39 -3.18 -16.16
CA GLY A 343 8.13 -3.72 -15.71
C GLY A 343 7.34 -2.72 -14.88
N VAL A 344 6.08 -3.05 -14.70
CA VAL A 344 5.15 -2.27 -13.90
C VAL A 344 4.73 -3.09 -12.68
N ARG A 345 4.59 -2.45 -11.52
CA ARG A 345 4.03 -3.03 -10.31
C ARG A 345 2.61 -2.53 -10.09
N ARG A 346 1.83 -3.31 -9.35
CA ARG A 346 0.53 -2.92 -8.81
C ARG A 346 0.54 -3.32 -7.35
N LEU A 347 0.97 -2.42 -6.47
CA LEU A 347 1.13 -2.76 -5.06
C LEU A 347 -0.21 -2.70 -4.33
N GLY A 348 -1.07 -1.73 -4.68
CA GLY A 348 -2.45 -1.67 -4.19
C GLY A 348 -2.67 -0.78 -2.97
N ALA A 349 -1.79 0.20 -2.78
CA ALA A 349 -1.89 1.23 -1.75
C ALA A 349 -1.28 2.53 -2.31
N ALA A 350 -2.10 3.54 -2.58
CA ALA A 350 -1.72 4.74 -3.32
C ALA A 350 -0.68 5.60 -2.59
N ALA A 351 -0.86 5.79 -1.28
CA ALA A 351 0.07 6.52 -0.42
C ALA A 351 1.44 5.82 -0.37
N VAL A 352 1.45 4.48 -0.33
CA VAL A 352 2.68 3.68 -0.39
C VAL A 352 3.39 3.85 -1.74
N ASP A 353 2.64 3.75 -2.84
CA ASP A 353 3.17 3.87 -4.20
C ASP A 353 3.84 5.24 -4.43
N MET A 354 3.22 6.33 -3.96
CA MET A 354 3.82 7.67 -3.98
C MET A 354 5.08 7.77 -3.10
N CYS A 355 5.05 7.20 -1.89
CA CYS A 355 6.24 7.17 -1.02
C CYS A 355 7.41 6.40 -1.64
N HIS A 356 7.14 5.34 -2.41
CA HIS A 356 8.16 4.58 -3.13
C HIS A 356 8.78 5.39 -4.28
N VAL A 357 7.98 6.24 -4.96
CA VAL A 357 8.49 7.22 -5.93
C VAL A 357 9.41 8.22 -5.23
N ALA A 358 8.98 8.79 -4.10
CA ALA A 358 9.76 9.74 -3.30
C ALA A 358 11.07 9.13 -2.75
N LEU A 359 11.07 7.84 -2.43
CA LEU A 359 12.24 7.08 -2.00
C LEU A 359 13.21 6.77 -3.16
N GLY A 360 12.79 6.95 -4.41
CA GLY A 360 13.60 6.73 -5.60
C GLY A 360 13.80 5.25 -5.95
N ILE A 361 12.96 4.35 -5.43
CA ILE A 361 13.01 2.90 -5.76
C ILE A 361 12.11 2.52 -6.95
N VAL A 362 11.19 3.40 -7.32
CA VAL A 362 10.40 3.38 -8.55
C VAL A 362 10.39 4.80 -9.14
N GLU A 363 10.20 4.90 -10.45
CA GLU A 363 10.31 6.16 -11.17
C GLU A 363 9.01 6.97 -11.25
N ALA A 364 7.85 6.30 -11.24
CA ALA A 364 6.55 6.96 -11.38
C ALA A 364 5.39 6.09 -10.92
N TYR A 365 4.31 6.78 -10.55
CA TYR A 365 3.02 6.23 -10.20
C TYR A 365 1.90 6.99 -10.92
N TRP A 366 0.92 6.26 -11.46
CA TRP A 366 -0.29 6.86 -12.04
C TRP A 366 -1.53 6.08 -11.67
N GLU A 367 -2.65 6.78 -11.43
CA GLU A 367 -3.94 6.17 -11.13
C GLU A 367 -5.11 7.13 -11.38
N TYR A 368 -6.27 6.56 -11.73
CA TYR A 368 -7.55 7.26 -11.87
C TYR A 368 -8.43 7.03 -10.64
N ARG A 369 -9.32 8.01 -10.39
CA ARG A 369 -10.40 8.02 -9.39
C ARG A 369 -9.96 7.99 -7.92
N LEU A 370 -8.71 8.37 -7.64
CA LEU A 370 -8.23 8.63 -6.28
C LEU A 370 -9.04 9.74 -5.59
N LYS A 371 -8.98 9.72 -4.26
CA LYS A 371 -9.63 10.66 -3.34
C LYS A 371 -8.58 11.57 -2.69
N PRO A 372 -8.99 12.70 -2.09
CA PRO A 372 -8.05 13.60 -1.44
C PRO A 372 -7.25 12.94 -0.31
N TRP A 373 -7.84 12.01 0.45
CA TRP A 373 -7.15 11.29 1.52
C TRP A 373 -6.06 10.33 1.01
N ASP A 374 -6.30 9.66 -0.13
CA ASP A 374 -5.30 8.84 -0.81
C ASP A 374 -4.06 9.66 -1.23
N MET A 375 -4.28 10.92 -1.62
CA MET A 375 -3.27 11.73 -2.33
C MET A 375 -2.55 12.74 -1.45
N ALA A 376 -3.24 13.42 -0.54
CA ALA A 376 -2.78 14.66 0.09
C ALA A 376 -1.39 14.55 0.73
N ALA A 377 -1.10 13.45 1.42
CA ALA A 377 0.20 13.22 2.02
C ALA A 377 1.26 12.83 0.98
N GLY A 378 0.96 11.85 0.14
CA GLY A 378 1.91 11.27 -0.81
C GLY A 378 2.41 12.28 -1.85
N VAL A 379 1.54 13.15 -2.37
CA VAL A 379 1.94 14.13 -3.39
C VAL A 379 2.93 15.17 -2.82
N LEU A 380 2.74 15.62 -1.57
CA LEU A 380 3.68 16.54 -0.93
C LEU A 380 5.03 15.86 -0.71
N ILE A 381 5.02 14.61 -0.25
CA ILE A 381 6.24 13.82 -0.03
C ILE A 381 7.02 13.65 -1.36
N VAL A 382 6.34 13.41 -2.48
CA VAL A 382 7.00 13.33 -3.80
C VAL A 382 7.58 14.67 -4.24
N GLU A 383 6.82 15.76 -4.13
CA GLU A 383 7.31 17.10 -4.51
C GLU A 383 8.54 17.50 -3.69
N GLU A 384 8.49 17.32 -2.37
CA GLU A 384 9.58 17.66 -1.45
C GLU A 384 10.80 16.73 -1.61
N ALA A 385 10.63 15.53 -2.17
CA ALA A 385 11.72 14.66 -2.61
C ALA A 385 12.35 15.08 -3.96
N GLY A 386 11.80 16.11 -4.62
CA GLY A 386 12.26 16.63 -5.91
C GLY A 386 11.55 16.07 -7.14
N GLY A 387 10.43 15.37 -6.94
CA GLY A 387 9.60 14.82 -8.01
C GLY A 387 8.71 15.85 -8.71
N ALA A 388 7.88 15.35 -9.62
CA ALA A 388 6.86 16.14 -10.31
C ALA A 388 5.49 15.50 -10.16
N VAL A 389 4.46 16.35 -10.05
CA VAL A 389 3.06 15.99 -9.87
C VAL A 389 2.23 16.69 -10.96
N SER A 390 1.34 15.96 -11.61
CA SER A 390 0.34 16.51 -12.52
C SER A 390 -0.91 15.63 -12.56
N ARG A 391 -1.94 16.11 -13.25
CA ARG A 391 -3.03 15.25 -13.69
C ARG A 391 -2.56 14.36 -14.83
N MET A 392 -3.26 13.26 -15.09
CA MET A 392 -2.87 12.32 -16.15
C MET A 392 -2.98 12.91 -17.56
N ASP A 393 -3.75 13.99 -17.75
CA ASP A 393 -3.81 14.79 -18.97
C ASP A 393 -2.62 15.77 -19.13
N GLY A 394 -1.72 15.85 -18.14
CA GLY A 394 -0.64 16.83 -18.08
C GLY A 394 -1.05 18.21 -17.56
N GLY A 395 -2.32 18.38 -17.16
CA GLY A 395 -2.84 19.59 -16.55
C GLY A 395 -2.31 19.82 -15.14
N LYS A 396 -2.51 21.03 -14.62
CA LYS A 396 -2.20 21.37 -13.23
C LYS A 396 -3.00 20.48 -12.28
N PHE A 397 -2.34 20.04 -11.21
CA PHE A 397 -2.92 19.17 -10.21
C PHE A 397 -3.31 19.93 -8.94
N THR A 398 -4.42 19.50 -8.36
CA THR A 398 -4.87 19.81 -7.00
C THR A 398 -5.23 18.50 -6.32
N VAL A 399 -5.16 18.44 -4.99
CA VAL A 399 -5.54 17.23 -4.22
C VAL A 399 -7.00 16.82 -4.38
N PHE A 400 -7.83 17.67 -4.98
CA PHE A 400 -9.24 17.37 -5.24
C PHE A 400 -9.47 16.76 -6.63
N ASP A 401 -8.45 16.69 -7.49
CA ASP A 401 -8.55 16.05 -8.81
C ASP A 401 -8.74 14.52 -8.69
N ARG A 402 -9.24 13.91 -9.77
CA ARG A 402 -9.51 12.45 -9.84
C ARG A 402 -8.51 11.69 -10.68
N SER A 403 -7.42 12.31 -11.10
CA SER A 403 -6.38 11.64 -11.88
C SER A 403 -5.03 12.16 -11.45
N LEU A 404 -4.09 11.25 -11.23
CA LEU A 404 -2.78 11.58 -10.71
C LEU A 404 -1.70 10.92 -11.55
N LEU A 405 -0.68 11.70 -11.89
CA LEU A 405 0.63 11.22 -12.29
C LEU A 405 1.66 11.86 -11.38
N VAL A 406 2.45 11.03 -10.68
CA VAL A 406 3.67 11.46 -10.01
C VAL A 406 4.87 10.76 -10.61
N SER A 407 6.03 11.42 -10.59
CA SER A 407 7.27 10.82 -11.09
C SER A 407 8.50 11.45 -10.46
N ASN A 408 9.66 10.91 -10.80
CA ASN A 408 10.97 11.49 -10.51
C ASN A 408 11.28 12.85 -11.19
N GLY A 409 10.32 13.43 -11.91
CA GLY A 409 10.45 14.72 -12.60
C GLY A 409 11.08 14.58 -13.98
N VAL A 410 12.22 13.89 -14.08
CA VAL A 410 12.96 13.71 -15.34
C VAL A 410 12.15 12.92 -16.38
N LEU A 411 11.45 11.86 -15.94
CA LEU A 411 10.62 11.03 -16.83
C LEU A 411 9.22 11.59 -17.09
N HIS A 412 8.79 12.62 -16.36
CA HIS A 412 7.40 13.03 -16.32
C HIS A 412 6.81 13.31 -17.70
N SER A 413 7.53 14.09 -18.54
CA SER A 413 7.02 14.41 -19.89
C SER A 413 7.02 13.20 -20.82
N LYS A 414 7.99 12.29 -20.68
CA LYS A 414 8.06 11.07 -21.51
C LYS A 414 6.90 10.12 -21.20
N LEU A 415 6.46 10.08 -19.94
CA LEU A 415 5.28 9.30 -19.54
C LEU A 415 3.99 9.95 -20.07
N LEU A 416 3.89 11.28 -19.99
CA LEU A 416 2.73 12.03 -20.51
C LEU A 416 2.53 11.88 -22.02
N GLU A 417 3.58 11.61 -22.81
CA GLU A 417 3.44 11.33 -24.25
C GLU A 417 2.49 10.16 -24.55
N ARG A 418 2.35 9.21 -23.61
CA ARG A 418 1.40 8.09 -23.70
C ARG A 418 0.16 8.31 -22.83
N ILE A 419 0.34 8.76 -21.60
CA ILE A 419 -0.74 8.89 -20.62
C ILE A 419 -1.72 10.03 -20.98
N GLY A 420 -1.20 11.16 -21.45
CA GLY A 420 -1.99 12.35 -21.80
C GLY A 420 -3.05 12.07 -22.85
N PRO A 421 -2.67 11.57 -24.06
CA PRO A 421 -3.63 11.24 -25.10
C PRO A 421 -4.69 10.22 -24.67
N ALA A 422 -4.28 9.18 -23.91
CA ALA A 422 -5.21 8.18 -23.38
C ALA A 422 -6.25 8.79 -22.41
N THR A 423 -5.81 9.74 -21.59
CA THR A 423 -6.70 10.46 -20.65
C THR A 423 -7.64 11.41 -21.39
N GLU A 424 -7.16 12.11 -22.42
CA GLU A 424 -8.00 13.00 -23.24
C GLU A 424 -9.07 12.22 -24.02
N GLU A 425 -8.76 11.01 -24.49
CA GLU A 425 -9.75 10.13 -25.12
C GLU A 425 -10.91 9.79 -24.17
N LEU A 426 -10.59 9.49 -22.90
CA LEU A 426 -11.62 9.22 -21.87
C LEU A 426 -12.53 10.43 -21.65
N LYS A 427 -11.97 11.65 -21.59
CA LYS A 427 -12.78 12.88 -21.49
C LYS A 427 -13.65 13.07 -22.72
N GLY A 428 -13.14 12.77 -23.91
CA GLY A 428 -13.91 12.79 -25.15
C GLY A 428 -15.10 11.82 -25.15
N LYS A 429 -15.04 10.74 -24.37
CA LYS A 429 -16.15 9.81 -24.12
C LYS A 429 -17.13 10.29 -23.04
N GLY A 430 -16.92 11.49 -22.49
CA GLY A 430 -17.76 12.06 -21.43
C GLY A 430 -17.45 11.53 -20.03
N ILE A 431 -16.31 10.88 -19.82
CA ILE A 431 -15.89 10.47 -18.47
C ILE A 431 -15.52 11.71 -17.66
N ASP A 432 -16.17 11.85 -16.51
CA ASP A 432 -16.01 12.99 -15.63
C ASP A 432 -14.83 12.81 -14.66
N PHE A 433 -13.79 13.61 -14.88
CA PHE A 433 -12.64 13.77 -13.98
C PHE A 433 -12.68 15.12 -13.25
N SER A 434 -13.85 15.77 -13.12
CA SER A 434 -13.99 16.95 -12.27
C SER A 434 -13.56 16.67 -10.84
N LEU A 435 -13.37 17.73 -10.06
CA LEU A 435 -12.99 17.60 -8.66
C LEU A 435 -13.92 16.63 -7.92
N TRP A 436 -13.35 15.77 -7.07
CA TRP A 436 -14.14 14.78 -6.32
C TRP A 436 -15.12 15.47 -5.39
N TYR A 437 -14.60 16.29 -4.49
CA TYR A 437 -15.37 17.08 -3.54
C TYR A 437 -14.43 18.15 -2.95
N LYS A 438 -14.82 19.41 -3.11
CA LYS A 438 -14.22 20.54 -2.40
C LYS A 438 -15.32 21.07 -1.45
N PRO A 439 -15.07 21.17 -0.13
CA PRO A 439 -16.07 21.76 0.78
C PRO A 439 -16.38 23.20 0.36
N ASP A 440 -17.67 23.56 0.29
CA ASP A 440 -18.12 24.82 -0.33
C ASP A 440 -17.55 26.08 0.35
N ASP A 441 -17.42 26.06 1.68
CA ASP A 441 -16.88 27.20 2.46
C ASP A 441 -15.37 27.10 2.71
N TYR A 442 -14.70 26.04 2.25
CA TYR A 442 -13.26 25.88 2.45
C TYR A 442 -12.50 26.87 1.56
N ASN A 443 -11.81 27.81 2.20
CA ASN A 443 -11.02 28.82 1.51
C ASN A 443 -9.84 28.17 0.78
N THR A 444 -9.73 28.39 -0.53
CA THR A 444 -8.65 27.78 -1.35
C THR A 444 -7.94 28.79 -2.23
N GLU A 445 -6.64 28.64 -2.37
CA GLU A 445 -5.79 29.37 -3.33
C GLU A 445 -5.60 28.61 -4.66
N LEU A 446 -6.57 27.75 -5.01
CA LEU A 446 -6.56 26.89 -6.20
C LEU A 446 -7.01 27.61 -7.47
#